data_AF-A0A7C3CEM9-F1
#
_entry.id   AF-A0A7C3CEM9-F1
#
_cell.length_a   1.000
_cell.length_b   1.000
_cell.length_c   1.000
_cell.angle_alpha   90.00
_cell.angle_beta   90.00
_cell.angle_gamma   90.00
#
_symmetry.space_group_name_H-M   'P 1'
#
loop_
_entity.id
_entity.type
_entity.pdbx_description
1 polymer ?
#
loop_
_entity_poly.entity_id
_entity_poly.type
_entity_poly.pdbx_seq_one_letter_code
_entity_poly.pdbx_strand_id
1 'polypeptide(L)'
;MSDKPGARSRAERVAAATAAPSFWHRLLSWPRARAAWGRVAACLATAAIWWAVMEAWSPPFPYRAGDLPARDITARCAFEVVPSPELALVLDTEAQHTGSAAASGETIRLPRGHVLAHARHPITPAHIRLLRAEHAVYVASRSWLEAASYACAVAGLCLAIFVLCGVYLHYHYDALVWNLRSFLAMLGLSIVLLASAKAASADALRAELVPLLLFAMTVRAVFPREPSLLLAAVATLLVTVELGQGLGEFIIALSSAFAAILWLNHIRTRTKLLAVGGFTAGVTALTAIGVGILMEQTYGVVGAWRWL
;
A
#
# COMPACT_ATOMS: atom_id res chain seq x y z
N MET A 1 -41.83 48.52 -27.47
CA MET A 1 -42.39 47.53 -26.53
C MET A 1 -41.28 46.60 -26.12
N SER A 2 -40.85 46.68 -24.86
CA SER A 2 -39.75 45.91 -24.30
C SER A 2 -40.31 44.61 -23.73
N ASP A 3 -40.01 43.50 -24.39
CA ASP A 3 -40.44 42.16 -23.98
C ASP A 3 -39.53 41.69 -22.84
N LYS A 4 -40.05 41.69 -21.61
CA LYS A 4 -39.31 41.19 -20.43
C LYS A 4 -39.37 39.66 -20.45
N PRO A 5 -38.24 38.94 -20.37
CA PRO A 5 -38.25 37.49 -20.32
C PRO A 5 -38.99 37.02 -19.07
N GLY A 6 -40.02 36.19 -19.27
CA GLY A 6 -40.88 35.67 -18.21
C GLY A 6 -40.10 34.96 -17.10
N ALA A 7 -40.45 35.24 -15.85
CA ALA A 7 -39.82 34.66 -14.67
C ALA A 7 -40.05 33.14 -14.63
N ARG A 8 -38.97 32.35 -14.69
CA ARG A 8 -39.03 30.88 -14.61
C ARG A 8 -39.76 30.40 -13.36
N SER A 9 -40.70 29.50 -13.57
CA SER A 9 -41.55 28.91 -12.54
C SER A 9 -40.71 28.16 -11.50
N ARG A 10 -41.17 28.14 -10.24
CA ARG A 10 -40.51 27.37 -9.15
C ARG A 10 -40.37 25.90 -9.53
N ALA A 11 -41.31 25.35 -10.31
CA ALA A 11 -41.25 23.99 -10.84
C ALA A 11 -40.12 23.79 -11.86
N GLU A 12 -39.86 24.77 -12.75
CA GLU A 12 -38.72 24.70 -13.68
C GLU A 12 -37.37 24.80 -12.97
N ARG A 13 -37.30 25.59 -11.89
CA ARG A 13 -36.08 25.66 -11.05
C ARG A 13 -35.83 24.36 -10.30
N VAL A 14 -36.88 23.70 -9.83
CA VAL A 14 -36.79 22.40 -9.16
C VAL A 14 -36.46 21.29 -10.18
N ALA A 15 -37.07 21.31 -11.37
CA ALA A 15 -36.76 20.37 -12.45
C ALA A 15 -35.32 20.51 -12.98
N ALA A 16 -34.80 21.74 -13.05
CA ALA A 16 -33.40 21.99 -13.40
C ALA A 16 -32.42 21.55 -12.28
N ALA A 17 -32.86 21.57 -11.02
CA ALA A 17 -32.08 21.07 -9.89
C ALA A 17 -32.11 19.54 -9.75
N THR A 18 -33.18 18.88 -10.20
CA THR A 18 -33.31 17.40 -10.19
C THR A 18 -32.81 16.74 -11.48
N ALA A 19 -32.62 17.49 -12.57
CA ALA A 19 -31.97 17.02 -13.78
C ALA A 19 -30.44 17.09 -13.69
N ALA A 20 -29.85 16.58 -12.60
CA ALA A 20 -28.47 16.14 -12.66
C ALA A 20 -28.44 14.94 -13.63
N PRO A 21 -27.75 15.01 -14.78
CA PRO A 21 -27.72 13.90 -15.73
C PRO A 21 -27.28 12.64 -15.01
N SER A 22 -28.07 11.57 -15.14
CA SER A 22 -27.81 10.30 -14.46
C SER A 22 -26.41 9.80 -14.78
N PHE A 23 -25.75 9.22 -13.78
CA PHE A 23 -24.40 8.63 -13.88
C PHE A 23 -24.25 7.77 -15.14
N TRP A 24 -25.27 6.94 -15.42
CA TRP A 24 -25.32 6.04 -16.56
C TRP A 24 -25.34 6.74 -17.91
N HIS A 25 -26.08 7.85 -18.08
CA HIS A 25 -26.16 8.53 -19.37
C HIS A 25 -24.85 9.21 -19.78
N ARG A 26 -24.03 9.65 -18.80
CA ARG A 26 -22.67 10.15 -19.05
C ARG A 26 -21.67 9.02 -19.30
N LEU A 27 -21.85 7.88 -18.64
CA LEU A 27 -20.99 6.71 -18.84
C LEU A 27 -21.23 6.09 -20.22
N LEU A 28 -22.48 6.06 -20.68
CA LEU A 28 -22.88 5.54 -21.99
C LEU A 28 -22.60 6.52 -23.15
N SER A 29 -22.42 7.81 -22.89
CA SER A 29 -22.01 8.80 -23.92
C SER A 29 -20.48 8.90 -24.10
N TRP A 30 -19.71 8.26 -23.21
CA TRP A 30 -18.25 8.13 -23.24
C TRP A 30 -17.63 7.60 -24.55
N PRO A 31 -18.22 6.64 -25.30
CA PRO A 31 -17.49 5.97 -26.39
C PRO A 31 -17.29 6.81 -27.67
N ARG A 32 -17.78 8.06 -27.75
CA ARG A 32 -17.67 8.90 -28.98
C ARG A 32 -16.47 9.86 -29.03
N ALA A 33 -15.73 10.06 -27.94
CA ALA A 33 -14.53 10.90 -27.97
C ALA A 33 -13.28 10.03 -28.21
N ARG A 34 -12.66 10.09 -29.39
CA ARG A 34 -11.37 9.41 -29.69
C ARG A 34 -10.28 9.72 -28.64
N ALA A 35 -10.35 10.86 -27.97
CA ALA A 35 -9.45 11.27 -26.90
C ALA A 35 -9.61 10.45 -25.60
N ALA A 36 -10.75 9.80 -25.36
CA ALA A 36 -10.98 8.98 -24.18
C ALA A 36 -10.20 7.65 -24.25
N TRP A 37 -10.17 7.03 -25.43
CA TRP A 37 -9.44 5.76 -25.66
C TRP A 37 -7.94 5.90 -25.43
N GLY A 38 -7.33 7.03 -25.80
CA GLY A 38 -5.91 7.27 -25.52
C GLY A 38 -5.57 7.31 -24.03
N ARG A 39 -6.49 7.75 -23.17
CA ARG A 39 -6.29 7.79 -21.71
C ARG A 39 -6.53 6.44 -21.06
N VAL A 40 -7.51 5.68 -21.54
CA VAL A 40 -7.70 4.28 -21.14
C VAL A 40 -6.47 3.46 -21.50
N ALA A 41 -5.93 3.65 -22.71
CA ALA A 41 -4.68 3.02 -23.14
C ALA A 41 -3.49 3.43 -22.25
N ALA A 42 -3.40 4.70 -21.86
CA ALA A 42 -2.35 5.15 -20.93
C ALA A 42 -2.51 4.57 -19.52
N CYS A 43 -3.72 4.46 -18.98
CA CYS A 43 -3.98 3.73 -17.72
C CYS A 43 -3.55 2.27 -17.82
N LEU A 44 -3.93 1.60 -18.92
CA LEU A 44 -3.55 0.21 -19.17
C LEU A 44 -2.03 0.05 -19.28
N ALA A 45 -1.36 0.95 -19.99
CA ALA A 45 0.09 0.96 -20.12
C ALA A 45 0.77 1.17 -18.76
N THR A 46 0.29 2.10 -17.93
CA THR A 46 0.84 2.30 -16.58
C THR A 46 0.58 1.11 -15.68
N ALA A 47 -0.62 0.51 -15.72
CA ALA A 47 -0.90 -0.72 -14.98
C ALA A 47 0.03 -1.86 -15.42
N ALA A 48 0.36 -1.96 -16.72
CA ALA A 48 1.29 -2.95 -17.23
C ALA A 48 2.75 -2.67 -16.84
N ILE A 49 3.21 -1.41 -16.93
CA ILE A 49 4.54 -1.00 -16.45
C ILE A 49 4.68 -1.30 -14.97
N TRP A 50 3.66 -0.95 -14.20
CA TRP A 50 3.59 -1.21 -12.78
C TRP A 50 3.65 -2.72 -12.49
N TRP A 51 2.85 -3.53 -13.19
CA TRP A 51 2.85 -4.99 -13.07
C TRP A 51 4.24 -5.59 -13.33
N ALA A 52 4.97 -5.06 -14.32
CA ALA A 52 6.34 -5.47 -14.63
C ALA A 52 7.34 -5.04 -13.55
N VAL A 53 7.25 -3.80 -13.03
CA VAL A 53 8.17 -3.26 -12.00
C VAL A 53 8.01 -4.00 -10.67
N MET A 54 6.79 -4.40 -10.33
CA MET A 54 6.50 -5.06 -9.06
C MET A 54 6.89 -6.53 -9.03
N GLU A 55 7.28 -7.12 -10.17
CA GLU A 55 7.52 -8.56 -10.26
C GLU A 55 6.34 -9.34 -9.67
N ALA A 56 5.12 -8.95 -10.08
CA ALA A 56 3.85 -9.42 -9.50
C ALA A 56 3.64 -10.94 -9.55
N TRP A 57 4.54 -11.67 -10.21
CA TRP A 57 4.65 -13.14 -10.18
C TRP A 57 5.24 -13.69 -8.86
N SER A 58 5.95 -12.87 -8.09
CA SER A 58 6.50 -13.23 -6.78
C SER A 58 5.68 -12.62 -5.64
N PRO A 59 5.17 -13.44 -4.70
CA PRO A 59 4.47 -12.90 -3.54
C PRO A 59 5.47 -12.16 -2.63
N PRO A 60 5.12 -10.98 -2.10
CA PRO A 60 6.02 -10.22 -1.24
C PRO A 60 6.28 -10.97 0.08
N PHE A 61 7.43 -10.70 0.68
CA PHE A 61 7.79 -11.22 2.00
C PHE A 61 7.15 -10.35 3.09
N PRO A 62 6.17 -10.87 3.87
CA PRO A 62 5.33 -10.03 4.72
C PRO A 62 5.90 -9.79 6.13
N TYR A 63 6.95 -10.48 6.53
CA TYR A 63 7.44 -10.49 7.92
C TYR A 63 8.56 -9.46 8.14
N ARG A 64 8.54 -8.76 9.28
CA ARG A 64 9.61 -7.85 9.70
C ARG A 64 10.13 -8.17 11.09
N ALA A 65 11.37 -7.76 11.34
CA ALA A 65 11.98 -7.92 12.65
C ALA A 65 11.22 -7.07 13.68
N GLY A 66 10.89 -7.67 14.83
CA GLY A 66 10.12 -7.04 15.90
C GLY A 66 8.60 -7.17 15.76
N ASP A 67 8.09 -7.77 14.68
CA ASP A 67 6.66 -8.08 14.58
C ASP A 67 6.28 -9.15 15.60
N LEU A 68 5.08 -9.06 16.18
CA LEU A 68 4.49 -10.10 17.02
C LEU A 68 3.38 -10.79 16.21
N PRO A 69 3.56 -12.06 15.81
CA PRO A 69 2.54 -12.76 15.06
C PRO A 69 1.40 -13.16 15.99
N ALA A 70 0.15 -12.94 15.57
CA ALA A 70 -1.04 -13.31 16.34
C ALA A 70 -1.26 -14.83 16.41
N ARG A 71 -0.64 -15.59 15.51
CA ARG A 71 -0.71 -17.05 15.41
C ARG A 71 0.67 -17.62 15.11
N ASP A 72 0.88 -18.88 15.46
CA ASP A 72 2.12 -19.58 15.13
C ASP A 72 2.37 -19.54 13.62
N ILE A 73 3.58 -19.13 13.25
CA ILE A 73 4.02 -19.15 11.85
C ILE A 73 4.59 -20.54 11.60
N THR A 74 3.96 -21.29 10.72
CA THR A 74 4.38 -22.64 10.33
C THR A 74 4.97 -22.66 8.93
N ALA A 75 5.90 -23.57 8.68
CA ALA A 75 6.54 -23.77 7.39
C ALA A 75 5.50 -24.22 6.34
N ARG A 76 5.36 -23.49 5.23
CA ARG A 76 4.44 -23.86 4.13
C ARG A 76 5.02 -24.95 3.24
N CYS A 77 6.35 -24.95 3.10
CA CYS A 77 7.10 -25.95 2.34
C CYS A 77 8.13 -26.65 3.23
N ALA A 78 8.56 -27.84 2.82
CA ALA A 78 9.68 -28.50 3.47
C ALA A 78 10.95 -27.88 2.88
N PHE A 79 11.88 -27.48 3.73
CA PHE A 79 13.10 -26.80 3.30
C PHE A 79 14.27 -27.20 4.18
N GLU A 80 15.46 -26.95 3.66
CA GLU A 80 16.73 -27.27 4.28
C GLU A 80 17.43 -25.97 4.67
N VAL A 81 17.90 -25.88 5.91
CA VAL A 81 18.61 -24.70 6.42
C VAL A 81 19.85 -25.13 7.20
N VAL A 82 20.94 -24.39 7.00
CA VAL A 82 22.14 -24.47 7.83
C VAL A 82 21.93 -23.55 9.03
N PRO A 83 21.86 -24.06 10.27
CA PRO A 83 21.64 -23.24 11.45
C PRO A 83 22.83 -22.30 11.69
N SER A 84 22.58 -20.98 11.75
CA SER A 84 23.54 -20.05 12.37
C SER A 84 23.59 -20.28 13.88
N PRO A 85 24.69 -20.02 14.61
CA PRO A 85 24.80 -20.29 16.06
C PRO A 85 23.71 -19.60 16.90
N GLU A 86 23.25 -18.41 16.49
CA GLU A 86 22.10 -17.74 17.12
C GLU A 86 20.78 -18.49 16.90
N LEU A 87 20.62 -19.08 15.72
CA LEU A 87 19.45 -19.85 15.34
C LEU A 87 19.49 -21.26 15.96
N ALA A 88 20.66 -21.84 16.11
CA ALA A 88 20.88 -23.05 16.89
C ALA A 88 20.43 -22.83 18.34
N LEU A 89 20.81 -21.70 18.95
CA LEU A 89 20.35 -21.37 20.30
C LEU A 89 18.82 -21.21 20.39
N VAL A 90 18.19 -20.55 19.42
CA VAL A 90 16.72 -20.40 19.36
C VAL A 90 16.03 -21.76 19.16
N LEU A 91 16.50 -22.55 18.20
CA LEU A 91 16.01 -23.89 17.95
C LEU A 91 16.24 -24.81 19.15
N ASP A 92 17.36 -24.71 19.87
CA ASP A 92 17.67 -25.52 21.06
C ASP A 92 16.85 -25.08 22.29
N THR A 93 16.54 -23.78 22.41
CA THR A 93 15.67 -23.26 23.48
C THR A 93 14.20 -23.66 23.25
N GLU A 94 13.82 -23.86 21.98
CA GLU A 94 12.44 -24.16 21.57
C GLU A 94 12.21 -25.63 21.16
N ALA A 95 13.27 -26.44 20.99
CA ALA A 95 13.18 -27.85 20.59
C ALA A 95 13.20 -28.80 21.79
N GLN A 96 12.00 -29.19 22.23
CA GLN A 96 11.78 -30.45 22.95
C GLN A 96 11.65 -31.65 21.99
N HIS A 97 11.75 -31.49 20.66
CA HIS A 97 11.48 -32.57 19.69
C HIS A 97 12.45 -32.79 18.50
N THR A 98 13.57 -32.07 18.38
CA THR A 98 14.64 -32.47 17.44
C THR A 98 15.98 -32.47 18.16
N GLY A 99 16.42 -33.67 18.53
CA GLY A 99 17.71 -33.86 19.19
C GLY A 99 18.87 -33.30 18.35
N SER A 100 19.71 -32.50 18.98
CA SER A 100 21.17 -32.54 18.83
C SER A 100 21.76 -32.35 17.41
N ALA A 101 21.09 -31.66 16.50
CA ALA A 101 21.64 -31.39 15.15
C ALA A 101 22.25 -29.98 14.99
N ALA A 102 22.00 -29.06 15.93
CA ALA A 102 22.34 -27.64 15.77
C ALA A 102 23.83 -27.32 16.02
N ALA A 103 24.59 -28.24 16.63
CA ALA A 103 26.01 -28.05 16.95
C ALA A 103 27.00 -28.50 15.85
N SER A 104 26.54 -29.18 14.80
CA SER A 104 27.43 -29.88 13.85
C SER A 104 27.59 -29.19 12.48
N GLY A 105 26.95 -28.05 12.23
CA GLY A 105 26.95 -27.42 10.90
C GLY A 105 26.22 -28.26 9.83
N GLU A 106 25.46 -29.26 10.27
CA GLU A 106 24.69 -30.15 9.41
C GLU A 106 23.40 -29.46 8.96
N THR A 107 23.00 -29.72 7.72
CA THR A 107 21.78 -29.13 7.15
C THR A 107 20.57 -29.80 7.76
N ILE A 108 19.74 -29.04 8.49
CA ILE A 108 18.52 -29.56 9.10
C ILE A 108 17.38 -29.42 8.11
N ARG A 109 16.69 -30.54 7.83
CA ARG A 109 15.48 -30.55 7.00
C ARG A 109 14.24 -30.34 7.86
N LEU A 110 13.57 -29.21 7.67
CA LEU A 110 12.34 -28.87 8.37
C LEU A 110 11.12 -29.32 7.55
N PRO A 111 10.22 -30.16 8.08
CA PRO A 111 9.02 -30.60 7.37
C PRO A 111 7.96 -29.49 7.28
N ARG A 112 7.03 -29.65 6.33
CA ARG A 112 5.83 -28.77 6.23
C ARG A 112 5.05 -28.79 7.54
N GLY A 113 4.61 -27.63 8.00
CA GLY A 113 3.86 -27.46 9.24
C GLY A 113 4.72 -27.24 10.49
N HIS A 114 6.05 -27.33 10.41
CA HIS A 114 6.92 -27.03 11.55
C HIS A 114 6.75 -25.57 11.99
N VAL A 115 6.57 -25.32 13.29
CA VAL A 115 6.50 -23.96 13.83
C VAL A 115 7.87 -23.29 13.68
N LEU A 116 7.92 -22.21 12.93
CA LEU A 116 9.13 -21.42 12.66
C LEU A 116 9.22 -20.21 13.59
N ALA A 117 8.09 -19.70 14.06
CA ALA A 117 8.03 -18.64 15.06
C ALA A 117 6.69 -18.76 15.82
N HIS A 118 6.75 -18.69 17.15
CA HIS A 118 5.58 -18.78 18.00
C HIS A 118 4.75 -17.50 18.01
N ALA A 119 3.45 -17.65 18.21
CA ALA A 119 2.53 -16.56 18.46
C ALA A 119 3.01 -15.73 19.66
N ARG A 120 2.80 -14.42 19.58
CA ARG A 120 3.10 -13.45 20.65
C ARG A 120 4.59 -13.34 21.06
N HIS A 121 5.50 -13.97 20.32
CA HIS A 121 6.95 -13.75 20.49
C HIS A 121 7.49 -12.81 19.40
N PRO A 122 8.34 -11.84 19.74
CA PRO A 122 8.88 -10.90 18.76
C PRO A 122 9.80 -11.63 17.77
N ILE A 123 9.57 -11.44 16.48
CA ILE A 123 10.38 -12.04 15.42
C ILE A 123 11.79 -11.45 15.46
N THR A 124 12.77 -12.25 15.86
CA THR A 124 14.18 -11.82 15.89
C THR A 124 14.80 -11.83 14.49
N PRO A 125 15.93 -11.14 14.25
CA PRO A 125 16.62 -11.18 12.97
C PRO A 125 17.01 -12.60 12.51
N ALA A 126 17.27 -13.51 13.45
CA ALA A 126 17.54 -14.92 13.15
C ALA A 126 16.29 -15.63 12.57
N HIS A 127 15.11 -15.39 13.14
CA HIS A 127 13.84 -15.87 12.60
C HIS A 127 13.56 -15.32 11.19
N ILE A 128 13.91 -14.06 10.91
CA ILE A 128 13.77 -13.48 9.56
C ILE A 128 14.62 -14.23 8.53
N ARG A 129 15.85 -14.63 8.89
CA ARG A 129 16.70 -15.43 7.99
C ARG A 129 16.05 -16.79 7.69
N LEU A 130 15.50 -17.44 8.71
CA LEU A 130 14.80 -18.72 8.58
C LEU A 130 13.54 -18.59 7.68
N LEU A 131 12.70 -17.59 7.96
CA LEU A 131 11.49 -17.30 7.17
C LEU A 131 11.82 -16.93 5.73
N ARG A 132 12.93 -16.23 5.48
CA ARG A 132 13.38 -15.88 4.14
C ARG A 132 13.87 -17.12 3.37
N ALA A 133 14.56 -18.04 4.04
CA ALA A 133 14.97 -19.30 3.44
C ALA A 133 13.75 -20.17 3.06
N GLU A 134 12.76 -20.29 3.95
CA GLU A 134 11.48 -20.95 3.66
C GLU A 134 10.78 -20.28 2.47
N HIS A 135 10.73 -18.95 2.46
CA HIS A 135 10.06 -18.19 1.42
C HIS A 135 10.73 -18.37 0.05
N ALA A 136 12.06 -18.41 -0.01
CA ALA A 136 12.80 -18.63 -1.25
C ALA A 136 12.48 -20.02 -1.85
N VAL A 137 12.44 -21.06 -1.01
CA VAL A 137 12.07 -22.42 -1.43
C VAL A 137 10.59 -22.48 -1.84
N TYR A 138 9.72 -21.80 -1.10
CA TYR A 138 8.30 -21.69 -1.44
C TYR A 138 8.10 -21.08 -2.83
N VAL A 139 8.74 -19.94 -3.12
CA VAL A 139 8.65 -19.26 -4.41
C VAL A 139 9.23 -20.13 -5.54
N ALA A 140 10.35 -20.82 -5.31
CA ALA A 140 10.95 -21.72 -6.29
C ALA A 140 10.11 -22.97 -6.56
N SER A 141 9.37 -23.47 -5.56
CA SER A 141 8.51 -24.66 -5.67
C SER A 141 7.14 -24.40 -6.31
N ARG A 142 6.83 -23.14 -6.62
CA ARG A 142 5.49 -22.72 -7.07
C ARG A 142 5.24 -23.13 -8.52
N SER A 143 4.04 -23.64 -8.80
CA SER A 143 3.63 -23.91 -10.18
C SER A 143 3.48 -22.61 -10.97
N TRP A 144 3.86 -22.62 -12.25
CA TRP A 144 3.69 -21.49 -13.16
C TRP A 144 2.23 -21.03 -13.25
N LEU A 145 1.27 -21.94 -13.08
CA LEU A 145 -0.16 -21.64 -13.15
C LEU A 145 -0.66 -20.87 -11.92
N GLU A 146 -0.13 -21.20 -10.73
CA GLU A 146 -0.43 -20.48 -9.49
C GLU A 146 0.23 -19.09 -9.47
N ALA A 147 1.43 -18.98 -10.04
CA ALA A 147 2.09 -17.70 -10.23
C ALA A 147 1.28 -16.81 -11.20
N ALA A 148 0.78 -17.38 -12.31
CA ALA A 148 -0.04 -16.66 -13.28
C ALA A 148 -1.39 -16.20 -12.70
N SER A 149 -2.07 -17.05 -11.91
CA SER A 149 -3.35 -16.67 -11.30
C SER A 149 -3.19 -15.58 -10.24
N TYR A 150 -2.13 -15.65 -9.43
CA TYR A 150 -1.77 -14.59 -8.48
C TYR A 150 -1.44 -13.28 -9.21
N ALA A 151 -0.60 -13.35 -10.24
CA ALA A 151 -0.23 -12.18 -11.04
C ALA A 151 -1.46 -11.55 -11.74
N CYS A 152 -2.41 -12.36 -12.20
CA CYS A 152 -3.67 -11.91 -12.79
C CYS A 152 -4.58 -11.23 -11.76
N ALA A 153 -4.66 -11.78 -10.53
CA ALA A 153 -5.43 -11.17 -9.45
C ALA A 153 -4.87 -9.79 -9.04
N VAL A 154 -3.55 -9.69 -8.88
CA VAL A 154 -2.86 -8.42 -8.56
C VAL A 154 -3.05 -7.42 -9.70
N ALA A 155 -2.87 -7.85 -10.96
CA ALA A 155 -3.11 -7.00 -12.13
C ALA A 155 -4.56 -6.50 -12.20
N GLY A 156 -5.53 -7.38 -11.94
CA GLY A 156 -6.95 -7.05 -11.93
C GLY A 156 -7.33 -6.03 -10.86
N LEU A 157 -6.81 -6.18 -9.64
CA LEU A 157 -7.01 -5.22 -8.56
C LEU A 157 -6.48 -3.85 -8.94
N CYS A 158 -5.26 -3.80 -9.49
CA CYS A 158 -4.61 -2.54 -9.82
C CYS A 158 -5.29 -1.86 -11.01
N LEU A 159 -5.67 -2.64 -12.01
CA LEU A 159 -6.49 -2.15 -13.11
C LEU A 159 -7.81 -1.55 -12.61
N ALA A 160 -8.51 -2.25 -11.72
CA ALA A 160 -9.77 -1.77 -11.14
C ALA A 160 -9.58 -0.45 -10.40
N ILE A 161 -8.51 -0.33 -9.61
CA ILE A 161 -8.14 0.88 -8.87
C ILE A 161 -7.80 2.04 -9.82
N PHE A 162 -6.97 1.80 -10.85
CA PHE A 162 -6.61 2.84 -11.83
C PHE A 162 -7.81 3.30 -12.65
N VAL A 163 -8.70 2.37 -13.03
CA VAL A 163 -9.96 2.69 -13.72
C VAL A 163 -10.86 3.50 -12.81
N LEU A 164 -11.03 3.10 -11.55
CA LEU A 164 -11.83 3.84 -10.56
C LEU A 164 -11.32 5.27 -10.39
N CYS A 165 -10.00 5.45 -10.23
CA CYS A 165 -9.37 6.78 -10.17
C CYS A 165 -9.58 7.57 -11.46
N GLY A 166 -9.32 6.98 -12.62
CA GLY A 166 -9.45 7.64 -13.92
C GLY A 166 -10.89 8.11 -14.19
N VAL A 167 -11.87 7.26 -13.88
CA VAL A 167 -13.30 7.59 -13.98
C VAL A 167 -13.65 8.70 -12.99
N TYR A 168 -13.28 8.57 -11.71
CA TYR A 168 -13.57 9.58 -10.70
C TYR A 168 -13.00 10.97 -11.08
N LEU A 169 -11.74 11.02 -11.52
CA LEU A 169 -11.11 12.26 -11.99
C LEU A 169 -11.83 12.84 -13.22
N HIS A 170 -12.27 11.99 -14.14
CA HIS A 170 -13.00 12.44 -15.33
C HIS A 170 -14.35 13.07 -14.99
N TYR A 171 -15.09 12.50 -14.03
CA TYR A 171 -16.39 13.01 -13.62
C TYR A 171 -16.30 14.29 -12.80
N HIS A 172 -15.26 14.44 -11.98
CA HIS A 172 -15.16 15.55 -11.04
C HIS A 172 -14.26 16.70 -11.55
N TYR A 173 -13.34 16.44 -12.49
CA TYR A 173 -12.38 17.41 -13.03
C TYR A 173 -12.31 17.36 -14.55
N ASP A 174 -13.27 18.01 -15.22
CA ASP A 174 -13.26 18.16 -16.69
C ASP A 174 -11.96 18.82 -17.19
N ALA A 175 -11.44 19.82 -16.46
CA ALA A 175 -10.28 20.63 -16.87
C ALA A 175 -8.94 19.89 -16.81
N LEU A 176 -8.76 18.94 -15.88
CA LEU A 176 -7.49 18.22 -15.73
C LEU A 176 -7.32 17.20 -16.86
N VAL A 177 -8.43 16.66 -17.33
CA VAL A 177 -8.47 15.66 -18.39
C VAL A 177 -8.07 16.25 -19.74
N TRP A 178 -8.17 17.57 -19.97
CA TRP A 178 -7.70 18.21 -21.20
C TRP A 178 -6.16 18.21 -21.35
N ASN A 179 -5.40 18.21 -20.24
CA ASN A 179 -3.94 18.25 -20.28
C ASN A 179 -3.33 16.85 -20.13
N LEU A 180 -3.00 16.20 -21.26
CA LEU A 180 -2.34 14.89 -21.30
C LEU A 180 -1.06 14.84 -20.45
N ARG A 181 -0.32 15.95 -20.37
CA ARG A 181 0.90 16.08 -19.55
C ARG A 181 0.64 15.92 -18.05
N SER A 182 -0.40 16.54 -17.50
CA SER A 182 -0.73 16.44 -16.07
C SER A 182 -1.19 15.03 -15.69
N PHE A 183 -1.94 14.39 -16.58
CA PHE A 183 -2.33 13.00 -16.43
C PHE A 183 -1.11 12.06 -16.43
N LEU A 184 -0.25 12.17 -17.45
CA LEU A 184 0.99 11.38 -17.52
C LEU A 184 1.93 11.65 -16.33
N ALA A 185 2.02 12.90 -15.86
CA ALA A 185 2.79 13.25 -14.67
C ALA A 185 2.24 12.56 -13.42
N MET A 186 0.92 12.43 -13.27
CA MET A 186 0.30 11.73 -12.14
C MET A 186 0.57 10.22 -12.20
N LEU A 187 0.45 9.61 -13.38
CA LEU A 187 0.76 8.18 -13.58
C LEU A 187 2.25 7.92 -13.34
N GLY A 188 3.13 8.79 -13.84
CA GLY A 188 4.57 8.74 -13.56
C GLY A 188 4.88 8.89 -12.08
N LEU A 189 4.24 9.85 -11.40
CA LEU A 189 4.41 10.06 -9.96
C LEU A 189 3.97 8.83 -9.15
N SER A 190 2.89 8.14 -9.53
CA SER A 190 2.50 6.89 -8.87
C SER A 190 3.54 5.78 -9.07
N ILE A 191 4.15 5.67 -10.27
CA ILE A 191 5.23 4.70 -10.51
C ILE A 191 6.44 5.05 -9.64
N VAL A 192 6.81 6.33 -9.57
CA VAL A 192 7.93 6.80 -8.73
C VAL A 192 7.67 6.53 -7.25
N LEU A 193 6.45 6.78 -6.76
CA LEU A 193 6.03 6.42 -5.41
C LEU A 193 6.28 4.93 -5.14
N LEU A 194 5.86 4.06 -6.05
CA LEU A 194 5.98 2.62 -5.87
C LEU A 194 7.43 2.14 -5.94
N ALA A 195 8.20 2.64 -6.90
CA ALA A 195 9.62 2.32 -7.02
C ALA A 195 10.40 2.78 -5.77
N SER A 196 10.09 3.98 -5.25
CA SER A 196 10.70 4.49 -4.03
C SER A 196 10.24 3.74 -2.78
N ALA A 197 8.97 3.34 -2.68
CA ALA A 197 8.48 2.50 -1.60
C ALA A 197 9.13 1.11 -1.60
N LYS A 198 9.26 0.48 -2.78
CA LYS A 198 9.95 -0.82 -2.93
C LYS A 198 11.43 -0.72 -2.53
N ALA A 199 12.12 0.34 -2.96
CA ALA A 199 13.52 0.58 -2.57
C ALA A 199 13.67 0.85 -1.06
N ALA A 200 12.74 1.61 -0.47
CA ALA A 200 12.74 1.96 0.95
C ALA A 200 12.34 0.79 1.86
N SER A 201 11.72 -0.26 1.33
CA SER A 201 11.30 -1.44 2.08
C SER A 201 12.46 -2.31 2.59
N ALA A 202 13.69 -2.08 2.13
CA ALA A 202 14.86 -2.81 2.60
C ALA A 202 15.26 -2.46 4.04
N ASP A 203 14.84 -1.30 4.56
CA ASP A 203 15.31 -0.77 5.84
C ASP A 203 14.30 -0.92 6.99
N ALA A 204 14.83 -1.09 8.20
CA ALA A 204 14.06 -1.30 9.43
C ALA A 204 13.18 -0.09 9.86
N LEU A 205 13.44 1.11 9.32
CA LEU A 205 12.82 2.37 9.77
C LEU A 205 11.62 2.80 8.91
N ARG A 206 10.62 1.94 8.70
CA ARG A 206 9.33 2.24 7.99
C ARG A 206 9.47 3.31 6.89
N ALA A 207 10.52 3.23 6.08
CA ALA A 207 10.96 4.34 5.24
C ALA A 207 9.98 4.59 4.08
N GLU A 208 9.09 3.62 3.82
CA GLU A 208 7.95 3.66 2.91
C GLU A 208 6.93 4.77 3.21
N LEU A 209 6.84 5.23 4.47
CA LEU A 209 5.98 6.36 4.82
C LEU A 209 6.48 7.67 4.19
N VAL A 210 7.79 7.84 4.00
CA VAL A 210 8.37 9.05 3.42
C VAL A 210 7.89 9.27 1.98
N PRO A 211 8.08 8.34 1.03
CA PRO A 211 7.60 8.54 -0.34
C PRO A 211 6.08 8.62 -0.40
N LEU A 212 5.35 7.88 0.44
CA LEU A 212 3.88 7.96 0.51
C LEU A 212 3.41 9.36 0.95
N LEU A 213 4.01 9.93 1.99
CA LEU A 213 3.69 11.27 2.45
C LEU A 213 4.07 12.33 1.41
N LEU A 214 5.23 12.18 0.75
CA LEU A 214 5.62 13.05 -0.36
C LEU A 214 4.61 12.97 -1.51
N PHE A 215 4.13 11.78 -1.85
CA PHE A 215 3.05 11.60 -2.83
C PHE A 215 1.76 12.29 -2.38
N ALA A 216 1.31 12.08 -1.15
CA ALA A 216 0.11 12.70 -0.62
C ALA A 216 0.20 14.24 -0.65
N MET A 217 1.37 14.80 -0.30
CA MET A 217 1.62 16.25 -0.33
C MET A 217 1.69 16.80 -1.76
N THR A 218 2.31 16.09 -2.70
CA THR A 218 2.40 16.51 -4.11
C THR A 218 1.05 16.47 -4.80
N VAL A 219 0.26 15.41 -4.58
CA VAL A 219 -1.14 15.34 -5.05
C VAL A 219 -1.94 16.49 -4.45
N ARG A 220 -1.79 16.76 -3.16
CA ARG A 220 -2.47 17.88 -2.49
C ARG A 220 -2.09 19.27 -3.02
N ALA A 221 -0.88 19.43 -3.56
CA ALA A 221 -0.44 20.68 -4.18
C ALA A 221 -1.13 20.92 -5.54
N VAL A 222 -1.49 19.86 -6.26
CA VAL A 222 -2.09 19.91 -7.60
C VAL A 222 -3.62 19.89 -7.53
N PHE A 223 -4.18 19.17 -6.56
CA PHE A 223 -5.61 18.86 -6.48
C PHE A 223 -6.31 19.48 -5.26
N PRO A 224 -7.63 19.74 -5.35
CA PRO A 224 -8.44 20.09 -4.19
C PRO A 224 -8.48 18.98 -3.12
N ARG A 225 -9.07 19.28 -1.95
CA ARG A 225 -9.02 18.40 -0.76
C ARG A 225 -9.61 17.01 -1.03
N GLU A 226 -10.81 16.98 -1.58
CA GLU A 226 -11.62 15.78 -1.78
C GLU A 226 -10.93 14.72 -2.68
N PRO A 227 -10.46 15.04 -3.90
CA PRO A 227 -9.76 14.06 -4.73
C PRO A 227 -8.40 13.66 -4.18
N SER A 228 -7.72 14.55 -3.44
CA SER A 228 -6.41 14.24 -2.86
C SER A 228 -6.53 13.13 -1.82
N LEU A 229 -7.58 13.17 -0.99
CA LEU A 229 -7.85 12.12 -0.02
C LEU A 229 -8.15 10.79 -0.71
N LEU A 230 -8.96 10.79 -1.76
CA LEU A 230 -9.28 9.57 -2.51
C LEU A 230 -8.02 8.98 -3.17
N LEU A 231 -7.23 9.80 -3.88
CA LEU A 231 -6.01 9.37 -4.53
C LEU A 231 -4.96 8.86 -3.54
N ALA A 232 -4.82 9.53 -2.39
CA ALA A 232 -3.93 9.08 -1.34
C ALA A 232 -4.42 7.78 -0.69
N ALA A 233 -5.72 7.62 -0.44
CA ALA A 233 -6.27 6.38 0.10
C ALA A 233 -6.00 5.20 -0.82
N VAL A 234 -6.23 5.42 -2.11
CA VAL A 234 -5.95 4.45 -3.17
C VAL A 234 -4.46 4.13 -3.25
N ALA A 235 -3.59 5.13 -3.23
CA ALA A 235 -2.15 4.92 -3.28
C ALA A 235 -1.64 4.18 -2.04
N THR A 236 -2.16 4.52 -0.86
CA THR A 236 -1.87 3.78 0.39
C THR A 236 -2.31 2.34 0.27
N LEU A 237 -3.54 2.07 -0.20
CA LEU A 237 -4.04 0.71 -0.39
C LEU A 237 -3.14 -0.08 -1.35
N LEU A 238 -2.76 0.54 -2.46
CA LEU A 238 -1.87 -0.06 -3.45
C LEU A 238 -0.54 -0.42 -2.82
N VAL A 239 0.12 0.54 -2.15
CA VAL A 239 1.40 0.32 -1.48
C VAL A 239 1.30 -0.81 -0.43
N THR A 240 0.26 -0.82 0.40
CA THR A 240 0.07 -1.89 1.41
C THR A 240 -0.06 -3.27 0.77
N VAL A 241 -0.89 -3.41 -0.27
CA VAL A 241 -1.09 -4.70 -0.94
C VAL A 241 0.23 -5.19 -1.54
N GLU A 242 0.98 -4.29 -2.15
CA GLU A 242 2.24 -4.61 -2.80
C GLU A 242 3.35 -5.02 -1.85
N LEU A 243 3.42 -4.40 -0.68
CA LEU A 243 4.38 -4.76 0.36
C LEU A 243 3.93 -6.01 1.14
N GLY A 244 2.76 -6.57 0.83
CA GLY A 244 2.16 -7.66 1.61
C GLY A 244 1.88 -7.27 3.06
N GLN A 245 1.68 -5.98 3.31
CA GLN A 245 1.50 -5.44 4.65
C GLN A 245 0.11 -5.74 5.22
N GLY A 246 0.05 -5.79 6.55
CA GLY A 246 -1.19 -6.01 7.26
C GLY A 246 -2.14 -4.80 7.21
N LEU A 247 -3.37 -5.03 7.67
CA LEU A 247 -4.38 -3.98 7.81
C LEU A 247 -3.94 -2.90 8.82
N GLY A 248 -3.11 -3.24 9.81
CA GLY A 248 -2.56 -2.28 10.76
C GLY A 248 -1.69 -1.22 10.10
N GLU A 249 -0.71 -1.65 9.29
CA GLU A 249 0.13 -0.78 8.46
C GLU A 249 -0.70 0.11 7.53
N PHE A 250 -1.72 -0.46 6.89
CA PHE A 250 -2.63 0.32 6.04
C PHE A 250 -3.30 1.46 6.83
N ILE A 251 -3.85 1.18 8.01
CA ILE A 251 -4.50 2.20 8.84
C ILE A 251 -3.52 3.30 9.23
N ILE A 252 -2.31 2.93 9.68
CA ILE A 252 -1.27 3.89 10.08
C ILE A 252 -0.86 4.78 8.89
N ALA A 253 -0.61 4.18 7.73
CA ALA A 253 -0.24 4.88 6.51
C ALA A 253 -1.37 5.77 5.97
N LEU A 254 -2.63 5.31 6.09
CA LEU A 254 -3.80 6.06 5.63
C LEU A 254 -4.06 7.28 6.53
N SER A 255 -4.06 7.10 7.85
CA SER A 255 -4.26 8.17 8.82
C SER A 255 -3.17 9.25 8.70
N SER A 256 -1.91 8.84 8.52
CA SER A 256 -0.79 9.78 8.33
C SER A 256 -0.92 10.59 7.04
N ALA A 257 -1.24 9.94 5.91
CA ALA A 257 -1.47 10.61 4.63
C ALA A 257 -2.67 11.57 4.69
N PHE A 258 -3.77 11.17 5.33
CA PHE A 258 -4.95 12.02 5.50
C PHE A 258 -4.67 13.22 6.38
N ALA A 259 -3.99 13.02 7.51
CA ALA A 259 -3.56 14.12 8.38
C ALA A 259 -2.69 15.13 7.61
N ALA A 260 -1.77 14.65 6.76
CA ALA A 260 -0.93 15.50 5.93
C ALA A 260 -1.78 16.33 4.97
N ILE A 261 -2.70 15.69 4.25
CA ILE A 261 -3.56 16.34 3.26
C ILE A 261 -4.48 17.39 3.88
N LEU A 262 -5.08 17.07 5.03
CA LEU A 262 -6.04 17.95 5.72
C LEU A 262 -5.35 19.19 6.29
N TRP A 263 -4.15 19.04 6.86
CA TRP A 263 -3.42 20.15 7.48
C TRP A 263 -2.65 21.01 6.44
N LEU A 264 -2.39 20.47 5.25
CA LEU A 264 -1.81 21.22 4.13
C LEU A 264 -2.88 22.17 3.53
N ASN A 265 -3.04 23.34 4.14
CA ASN A 265 -3.94 24.38 3.63
C ASN A 265 -3.19 25.68 3.32
N HIS A 266 -2.89 25.98 2.05
CA HIS A 266 -2.11 27.15 1.58
C HIS A 266 -0.74 27.36 2.26
N ILE A 267 0.32 27.16 1.48
CA ILE A 267 1.71 27.31 1.91
C ILE A 267 2.03 28.81 1.95
N ARG A 268 2.00 29.42 3.14
CA ARG A 268 2.40 30.84 3.31
C ARG A 268 3.81 31.00 3.90
N THR A 269 4.35 30.01 4.63
CA THR A 269 5.65 30.12 5.32
C THR A 269 6.34 28.75 5.51
N ARG A 270 7.69 28.75 5.60
CA ARG A 270 8.53 27.55 5.81
C ARG A 270 8.20 26.80 7.11
N THR A 271 7.88 27.53 8.18
CA THR A 271 7.52 26.97 9.49
C THR A 271 6.26 26.11 9.45
N LYS A 272 5.35 26.39 8.52
CA LYS A 272 4.13 25.61 8.35
C LYS A 272 4.40 24.17 7.94
N LEU A 273 5.47 23.94 7.16
CA LEU A 273 5.85 22.59 6.75
C LEU A 273 6.31 21.76 7.95
N LEU A 274 7.11 22.36 8.85
CA LEU A 274 7.52 21.72 10.10
C LEU A 274 6.32 21.42 11.02
N ALA A 275 5.35 22.35 11.10
CA ALA A 275 4.15 22.14 11.89
C ALA A 275 3.27 20.99 11.34
N VAL A 276 3.12 20.88 10.01
CA VAL A 276 2.42 19.76 9.35
C VAL A 276 3.15 18.46 9.65
N GLY A 277 4.49 18.44 9.54
CA GLY A 277 5.31 17.28 9.88
C GLY A 277 5.12 16.84 11.33
N GLY A 278 5.16 17.78 12.29
CA GLY A 278 4.92 17.50 13.70
C GLY A 278 3.51 16.96 13.97
N PHE A 279 2.48 17.55 13.37
CA PHE A 279 1.09 17.10 13.55
C PHE A 279 0.88 15.70 12.96
N THR A 280 1.38 15.46 11.75
CA THR A 280 1.29 14.14 11.10
C THR A 280 2.05 13.07 11.88
N ALA A 281 3.22 13.39 12.43
CA ALA A 281 3.96 12.49 13.31
C ALA A 281 3.16 12.16 14.58
N GLY A 282 2.51 13.15 15.20
CA GLY A 282 1.65 12.95 16.37
C GLY A 282 0.45 12.04 16.06
N VAL A 283 -0.25 12.27 14.94
CA VAL A 283 -1.34 11.40 14.49
C VAL A 283 -0.83 9.98 14.22
N THR A 284 0.29 9.85 13.52
CA THR A 284 0.89 8.54 13.20
C THR A 284 1.25 7.77 14.46
N ALA A 285 1.84 8.44 15.45
CA ALA A 285 2.18 7.83 16.74
C ALA A 285 0.93 7.36 17.49
N LEU A 286 -0.11 8.20 17.55
CA LEU A 286 -1.36 7.86 18.23
C LEU A 286 -2.09 6.70 17.53
N THR A 287 -2.13 6.71 16.19
CA THR A 287 -2.68 5.60 15.39
C THR A 287 -1.85 4.34 15.55
N ALA A 288 -0.52 4.41 15.57
CA ALA A 288 0.35 3.26 15.78
C ALA A 288 0.13 2.63 17.17
N ILE A 289 -0.02 3.45 18.21
CA ILE A 289 -0.36 2.96 19.56
C ILE A 289 -1.74 2.29 19.55
N GLY A 290 -2.76 2.95 18.97
CA GLY A 290 -4.12 2.42 18.93
C GLY A 290 -4.24 1.11 18.15
N VAL A 291 -3.61 1.03 16.98
CA VAL A 291 -3.55 -0.19 16.17
C VAL A 291 -2.75 -1.27 16.90
N GLY A 292 -1.69 -0.91 17.62
CA GLY A 292 -0.89 -1.85 18.39
C GLY A 292 -1.68 -2.53 19.50
N ILE A 293 -2.46 -1.74 20.25
CA ILE A 293 -3.37 -2.28 21.26
C ILE A 293 -4.43 -3.17 20.61
N LEU A 294 -5.01 -2.75 19.49
CA LEU A 294 -6.08 -3.49 18.82
C LEU A 294 -5.61 -4.81 18.21
N MET A 295 -4.38 -4.85 17.68
CA MET A 295 -3.80 -6.01 17.01
C MET A 295 -3.01 -6.91 17.96
N GLU A 296 -2.98 -6.60 19.27
CA GLU A 296 -2.07 -7.20 20.25
C GLU A 296 -0.59 -7.13 19.83
N GLN A 297 -0.26 -6.21 18.91
CA GLN A 297 1.09 -5.99 18.42
C GLN A 297 1.71 -4.85 19.21
N THR A 298 2.76 -5.13 19.99
CA THR A 298 3.52 -4.04 20.62
C THR A 298 4.40 -3.38 19.57
N TYR A 299 3.83 -2.48 18.76
CA TYR A 299 4.62 -1.66 17.84
C TYR A 299 5.58 -0.79 18.66
N GLY A 300 6.83 -1.22 18.75
CA GLY A 300 7.99 -0.33 18.77
C GLY A 300 8.20 0.59 19.97
N VAL A 301 7.41 0.58 21.05
CA VAL A 301 7.89 1.23 22.29
C VAL A 301 9.14 0.48 22.78
N VAL A 302 9.19 -0.85 22.68
CA VAL A 302 10.32 -1.64 23.21
C VAL A 302 11.57 -1.63 22.29
N GLY A 303 11.44 -1.27 21.01
CA GLY A 303 12.58 -1.18 20.07
C GLY A 303 13.33 0.16 20.11
N ALA A 304 12.64 1.25 20.48
CA ALA A 304 13.23 2.60 20.52
C ALA A 304 14.20 2.78 21.70
N TRP A 305 13.98 2.10 22.84
CA TRP A 305 14.83 2.22 24.03
C TRP A 305 16.08 1.35 23.97
N ARG A 306 16.21 0.42 23.01
CA ARG A 306 17.40 -0.46 22.94
C ARG A 306 18.59 0.17 22.20
N TRP A 307 18.41 1.41 21.72
CA TRP A 307 19.43 2.24 21.05
C TRP A 307 19.58 3.63 21.69
N LEU A 308 19.02 3.83 22.89
CA LEU A 308 19.31 4.94 23.80
C LEU A 308 20.01 4.37 25.04
#